data_AF-A0A935BKK0-F1
#
_entry.id   AF-A0A935BKK0-F1
#
_cell.length_a   1.000
_cell.length_b   1.000
_cell.length_c   1.000
_cell.angle_alpha   90.00
_cell.angle_beta   90.00
_cell.angle_gamma   90.00
#
_symmetry.space_group_name_H-M   'P 1'
#
loop_
_entity.id
_entity.type
_entity.pdbx_description
1 polymer ?
#
loop_
_entity_poly.entity_id
_entity_poly.type
_entity_poly.pdbx_seq_one_letter_code
_entity_poly.pdbx_strand_id
1 'polypeptide(L)'
;MNELDETPRPNETMPDGTVAGGAAKFVSIRVSPHSYFTALLLSSFISAFLFYLEKDLAGVIVFASSWILIPFFALNDKIAFDGRQLIRTGAIPTAWCWFNTSRRRLKLRDIEQAETEAIRTAKRGGNVYYRYRTTIRGKGLNVTIASGGSDYRDMVKSILPLLADNVLDTRSIELRDHLTDPAETLERAKNAHIPSAEVLESSFRNSRRRRTQNSNSPQIVVTNQKGRRASRPCQRTPRFRLLSPGSRSISSGFDLATERRSASF
;
A
#
# COMPACT_ATOMS: atom_id res chain seq x y z
N MET A 1 -48.34 54.95 4.73
CA MET A 1 -48.61 54.30 6.03
C MET A 1 -49.31 52.99 5.70
N ASN A 2 -48.53 52.00 5.29
CA ASN A 2 -47.80 51.04 6.11
C ASN A 2 -48.72 49.87 6.49
N GLU A 3 -48.65 48.79 5.71
CA GLU A 3 -48.51 47.44 6.25
C GLU A 3 -48.00 46.52 5.14
N LEU A 4 -46.73 46.15 5.26
CA LEU A 4 -46.02 45.11 4.51
C LEU A 4 -46.52 43.75 5.03
N ASP A 5 -46.95 42.85 4.14
CA ASP A 5 -46.19 41.67 3.73
C ASP A 5 -45.60 40.85 4.89
N GLU A 6 -46.28 39.75 5.25
CA GLU A 6 -45.66 38.58 5.87
C GLU A 6 -46.52 37.34 5.61
N THR A 7 -46.30 36.70 4.46
CA THR A 7 -46.76 35.31 4.27
C THR A 7 -45.77 34.37 4.97
N PRO A 8 -46.24 33.34 5.68
CA PRO A 8 -45.36 32.42 6.40
C PRO A 8 -44.58 31.58 5.39
N ARG A 9 -43.25 31.64 5.45
CA ARG A 9 -42.35 30.84 4.60
C ARG A 9 -42.61 29.35 4.84
N PRO A 10 -42.71 28.53 3.79
CA PRO A 10 -42.77 27.09 3.93
C PRO A 10 -41.41 26.60 4.40
N ASN A 11 -41.35 26.17 5.66
CA ASN A 11 -40.54 25.09 6.20
C ASN A 11 -39.27 24.79 5.38
N GLU A 12 -38.19 25.49 5.70
CA GLU A 12 -36.85 25.02 5.41
C GLU A 12 -36.67 23.69 6.16
N THR A 13 -37.00 22.58 5.49
CA THR A 13 -36.42 21.27 5.80
C THR A 13 -34.92 21.44 5.67
N MET A 14 -34.27 21.66 6.81
CA MET A 14 -32.87 21.32 6.99
C MET A 14 -32.67 19.95 6.37
N PRO A 15 -31.72 19.76 5.44
CA PRO A 15 -31.25 18.42 5.15
C PRO A 15 -30.69 17.90 6.46
N ASP A 16 -31.48 17.07 7.12
CA ASP A 16 -31.07 16.19 8.19
C ASP A 16 -29.76 15.57 7.70
N GLY A 17 -28.67 16.04 8.28
CA GLY A 17 -27.34 15.44 8.19
C GLY A 17 -27.39 14.11 8.90
N THR A 18 -28.25 13.21 8.42
CA THR A 18 -28.15 11.78 8.59
C THR A 18 -26.91 11.39 7.79
N VAL A 19 -25.75 11.67 8.37
CA VAL A 19 -24.51 10.96 8.06
C VAL A 19 -24.91 9.51 8.16
N ALA A 20 -25.00 8.85 7.01
CA ALA A 20 -25.47 7.49 6.87
C ALA A 20 -24.71 6.62 7.87
N GLY A 21 -25.34 6.38 9.02
CA GLY A 21 -24.89 5.46 10.05
C GLY A 21 -25.12 4.07 9.53
N GLY A 22 -24.35 3.70 8.51
CA GLY A 22 -24.29 2.34 8.00
C GLY A 22 -23.95 1.44 9.17
N ALA A 23 -24.88 0.56 9.53
CA ALA A 23 -24.70 -0.46 10.55
C ALA A 23 -23.29 -1.06 10.39
N ALA A 24 -22.49 -0.97 11.45
CA ALA A 24 -21.07 -1.31 11.44
C ALA A 24 -20.88 -2.75 10.97
N LYS A 25 -20.67 -2.93 9.66
CA LYS A 25 -20.44 -4.23 9.04
C LYS A 25 -19.11 -4.73 9.57
N PHE A 26 -19.13 -5.86 10.29
CA PHE A 26 -17.91 -6.55 10.66
C PHE A 26 -17.24 -7.04 9.38
N VAL A 27 -16.07 -6.49 9.05
CA VAL A 27 -15.31 -6.87 7.86
C VAL A 27 -13.99 -7.48 8.29
N SER A 28 -13.65 -8.63 7.71
CA SER A 28 -12.38 -9.31 7.99
C SER A 28 -11.62 -9.61 6.71
N ILE A 29 -10.31 -9.39 6.72
CA ILE A 29 -9.40 -9.66 5.60
C ILE A 29 -8.25 -10.55 6.05
N ARG A 30 -7.85 -11.46 5.18
CA ARG A 30 -6.64 -12.28 5.38
C ARG A 30 -5.39 -11.45 5.15
N VAL A 31 -4.42 -11.59 6.06
CA VAL A 31 -3.15 -10.86 5.94
C VAL A 31 -2.27 -11.49 4.87
N SER A 32 -1.40 -10.70 4.24
CA SER A 32 -0.42 -11.24 3.30
C SER A 32 0.51 -12.23 4.03
N PRO A 33 0.75 -13.42 3.47
CA PRO A 33 1.56 -14.46 4.12
C PRO A 33 3.07 -14.17 4.08
N HIS A 34 3.50 -13.02 3.56
CA HIS A 34 4.90 -12.74 3.27
C HIS A 34 5.80 -12.85 4.52
N SER A 35 5.36 -12.32 5.67
CA SER A 35 6.11 -12.42 6.93
C SER A 35 6.24 -13.86 7.45
N TYR A 36 5.27 -14.72 7.13
CA TYR A 36 5.30 -16.13 7.51
C TYR A 36 6.29 -16.90 6.64
N PHE A 37 6.36 -16.60 5.33
CA PHE A 37 7.36 -17.20 4.45
C PHE A 37 8.78 -16.82 4.85
N THR A 38 9.03 -15.55 5.22
CA THR A 38 10.34 -15.15 5.72
C THR A 38 10.71 -15.87 7.01
N ALA A 39 9.74 -16.05 7.93
CA ALA A 39 9.96 -16.80 9.15
C ALA A 39 10.27 -18.28 8.87
N LEU A 40 9.55 -18.92 7.94
CA LEU A 40 9.75 -20.32 7.54
C LEU A 40 11.11 -20.54 6.89
N LEU A 41 11.55 -19.62 6.02
CA LEU A 41 12.87 -19.69 5.41
C LEU A 41 13.98 -19.51 6.46
N LEU A 42 13.81 -18.56 7.37
CA LEU A 42 14.79 -18.30 8.42
C LEU A 42 14.89 -19.48 9.41
N SER A 43 13.77 -20.07 9.83
CA SER A 43 13.77 -21.24 10.70
C SER A 43 14.34 -22.48 10.01
N SER A 44 14.09 -22.65 8.71
CA SER A 44 14.71 -23.72 7.92
C SER A 44 16.24 -23.53 7.84
N PHE A 45 16.69 -22.28 7.68
CA PHE A 45 18.13 -21.96 7.73
C PHE A 45 18.74 -22.25 9.11
N ILE A 46 18.07 -21.86 10.20
CA ILE A 46 18.52 -22.15 11.57
C ILE A 46 18.58 -23.67 11.81
N SER A 47 17.60 -24.42 11.32
CA SER A 47 17.61 -25.88 11.40
C SER A 47 18.80 -26.49 10.65
N ALA A 48 19.07 -26.05 9.42
CA ALA A 48 20.25 -26.48 8.66
C ALA A 48 21.55 -26.13 9.38
N PHE A 49 21.62 -24.96 10.02
CA PHE A 49 22.77 -24.55 10.82
C PHE A 49 22.96 -25.44 12.08
N LEU A 50 21.88 -25.88 12.72
CA LEU A 50 21.95 -26.81 13.84
C LEU A 50 22.45 -28.20 13.43
N PHE A 51 22.04 -28.68 12.24
CA PHE A 51 22.61 -29.90 11.66
C PHE A 51 24.10 -29.75 11.37
N TYR A 52 24.53 -28.60 10.88
CA TYR A 52 25.95 -28.30 10.69
C TYR A 52 26.76 -28.33 12.00
N LEU A 53 26.14 -27.96 13.13
CA LEU A 53 26.75 -28.05 14.47
C LEU A 53 26.62 -29.44 15.12
N GLU A 54 26.22 -30.47 14.36
CA GLU A 54 25.98 -31.84 14.83
C GLU A 54 24.94 -31.92 15.96
N LYS A 55 24.03 -30.94 16.03
CA LYS A 55 22.90 -30.91 16.97
C LYS A 55 21.65 -31.45 16.31
N ASP A 56 21.71 -32.71 15.88
CA ASP A 56 20.67 -33.36 15.06
C ASP A 56 19.28 -33.30 15.69
N LEU A 57 19.17 -33.63 16.97
CA LEU A 57 17.88 -33.62 17.67
C LEU A 57 17.25 -32.23 17.68
N ALA A 58 18.05 -31.19 17.97
CA ALA A 58 17.56 -29.81 17.98
C ALA A 58 17.20 -29.35 16.56
N GLY A 59 18.00 -29.71 15.56
CA GLY A 59 17.74 -29.42 14.14
C GLY A 59 16.41 -29.99 13.67
N VAL A 60 16.13 -31.26 14.00
CA VAL A 60 14.86 -31.93 13.67
C VAL A 60 13.66 -31.28 14.36
N ILE A 61 13.77 -30.96 15.65
CA ILE A 61 12.68 -30.32 16.41
C ILE A 61 12.33 -28.95 15.81
N VAL A 62 13.34 -28.12 15.54
CA VAL A 62 13.12 -26.79 14.93
C VAL A 62 12.53 -26.91 13.54
N PHE A 63 13.00 -27.87 12.73
CA PHE A 63 12.46 -28.11 11.39
C PHE A 63 10.98 -28.51 11.44
N ALA A 64 10.66 -29.56 12.20
CA ALA A 64 9.31 -30.10 12.29
C ALA A 64 8.33 -29.08 12.88
N SER A 65 8.71 -28.43 13.98
CA SER A 65 7.87 -27.40 14.61
C SER A 65 7.63 -26.21 13.66
N SER A 66 8.65 -25.74 12.95
CA SER A 66 8.51 -24.67 11.98
C SER A 66 7.54 -25.02 10.84
N TRP A 67 7.73 -26.19 10.22
CA TRP A 67 6.93 -26.62 9.08
C TRP A 67 5.47 -26.94 9.43
N ILE A 68 5.15 -27.17 10.69
CA ILE A 68 3.78 -27.39 11.16
C ILE A 68 3.18 -26.07 11.65
N LEU A 69 3.86 -25.38 12.56
CA LEU A 69 3.30 -24.21 13.26
C LEU A 69 3.20 -22.99 12.37
N ILE A 70 4.23 -22.68 11.56
CA ILE A 70 4.24 -21.45 10.74
C ILE A 70 3.12 -21.45 9.68
N PRO A 71 2.91 -22.50 8.87
CA PRO A 71 1.78 -22.49 7.93
C PRO A 71 0.43 -22.51 8.65
N PHE A 72 0.31 -23.22 9.77
CA PHE A 72 -0.90 -23.19 10.59
C PHE A 72 -1.24 -21.76 11.06
N PHE A 73 -0.25 -21.01 11.52
CA PHE A 73 -0.44 -19.61 11.90
C PHE A 73 -0.70 -18.69 10.71
N ALA A 74 -0.05 -18.92 9.56
CA ALA A 74 -0.26 -18.15 8.35
C ALA A 74 -1.71 -18.25 7.85
N LEU A 75 -2.33 -19.43 7.97
CA LEU A 75 -3.71 -19.67 7.54
C LEU A 75 -4.75 -19.02 8.46
N ASN A 76 -4.43 -18.85 9.74
CA ASN A 76 -5.34 -18.30 10.74
C ASN A 76 -5.20 -16.78 10.95
N ASP A 77 -4.20 -16.13 10.34
CA ASP A 77 -4.00 -14.69 10.48
C ASP A 77 -5.04 -13.87 9.69
N LYS A 78 -5.79 -13.04 10.42
CA LYS A 78 -6.83 -12.17 9.89
C LYS A 78 -6.77 -10.80 10.56
N ILE A 79 -7.09 -9.76 9.80
CA ILE A 79 -7.39 -8.41 10.29
C ILE A 79 -8.90 -8.27 10.29
N ALA A 80 -9.48 -7.88 11.42
CA ALA A 80 -10.89 -7.60 11.57
C ALA A 80 -11.12 -6.12 11.89
N PHE A 81 -12.22 -5.59 11.38
CA PHE A 81 -12.68 -4.24 11.64
C PHE A 81 -14.10 -4.27 12.19
N ASP A 82 -14.28 -3.68 13.37
CA ASP A 82 -15.56 -3.63 14.11
C ASP A 82 -16.32 -2.31 13.87
N GLY A 83 -15.88 -1.44 12.95
CA GLY A 83 -16.41 -0.08 12.79
C GLY A 83 -15.79 0.97 13.73
N ARG A 84 -15.18 0.56 14.85
CA ARG A 84 -14.53 1.46 15.82
C ARG A 84 -13.05 1.18 16.04
N GLN A 85 -12.64 -0.06 15.82
CA GLN A 85 -11.29 -0.54 16.11
C GLN A 85 -10.85 -1.56 15.07
N LEU A 86 -9.56 -1.54 14.79
CA LEU A 86 -8.86 -2.49 13.94
C LEU A 86 -8.13 -3.48 14.85
N ILE A 87 -8.41 -4.77 14.66
CA ILE A 87 -7.81 -5.85 15.45
C ILE A 87 -7.08 -6.79 14.49
N ARG A 88 -5.83 -7.11 14.83
CA ARG A 88 -5.12 -8.22 14.19
C ARG A 88 -5.23 -9.47 15.06
N THR A 89 -5.73 -10.55 14.48
CA THR A 89 -6.05 -11.82 15.15
C THR A 89 -4.99 -12.90 14.86
N GLY A 90 -3.82 -12.50 14.32
CA GLY A 90 -2.70 -13.40 14.11
C GLY A 90 -1.99 -13.82 15.40
N ALA A 91 -1.43 -15.03 15.40
CA ALA A 91 -0.62 -15.54 16.51
C ALA A 91 0.73 -14.80 16.63
N ILE A 92 1.39 -14.48 15.52
CA ILE A 92 2.65 -13.71 15.52
C ILE A 92 2.50 -12.34 16.18
N PRO A 93 1.55 -11.47 15.80
CA PRO A 93 1.39 -10.19 16.47
C PRO A 93 0.95 -10.36 17.93
N THR A 94 0.25 -11.44 18.28
CA THR A 94 -0.10 -11.74 19.67
C THR A 94 1.14 -12.10 20.49
N ALA A 95 2.00 -12.98 19.98
CA ALA A 95 3.28 -13.31 20.61
C ALA A 95 4.18 -12.08 20.71
N TRP A 96 4.26 -11.27 19.65
CA TRP A 96 5.03 -10.03 19.66
C TRP A 96 4.50 -9.01 20.68
N CYS A 97 3.18 -8.86 20.79
CA CYS A 97 2.58 -8.00 21.82
C CYS A 97 2.90 -8.50 23.23
N TRP A 98 2.98 -9.82 23.43
CA TRP A 98 3.36 -10.41 24.71
C TRP A 98 4.83 -10.14 25.06
N PHE A 99 5.75 -10.26 24.09
CA PHE A 99 7.17 -9.96 24.32
C PHE A 99 7.47 -8.46 24.44
N ASN A 100 6.77 -7.60 23.70
CA ASN A 100 7.10 -6.19 23.54
C ASN A 100 6.09 -5.24 24.22
N THR A 101 5.21 -5.76 25.08
CA THR A 101 4.11 -5.03 25.77
C THR A 101 3.36 -4.06 24.85
N SER A 102 3.24 -4.44 23.57
CA SER A 102 2.71 -3.57 22.53
C SER A 102 1.19 -3.69 22.48
N ARG A 103 0.50 -2.62 22.08
CA ARG A 103 -0.97 -2.65 21.95
C ARG A 103 -1.35 -3.55 20.77
N ARG A 104 -2.40 -4.36 20.92
CA ARG A 104 -2.91 -5.24 19.84
C ARG A 104 -4.08 -4.63 19.05
N ARG A 105 -4.71 -3.59 19.59
CA ARG A 105 -5.92 -2.97 19.05
C ARG A 105 -5.62 -1.52 18.68
N LEU A 106 -5.96 -1.13 17.46
CA LEU A 106 -5.85 0.25 16.99
C LEU A 106 -7.25 0.85 16.91
N LYS A 107 -7.56 1.84 17.76
CA LYS A 107 -8.84 2.55 17.70
C LYS A 107 -8.82 3.52 16.51
N LEU A 108 -9.97 3.80 15.91
CA LEU A 108 -10.04 4.69 14.75
C LEU A 108 -9.51 6.11 15.04
N ARG A 109 -9.87 6.65 16.22
CA ARG A 109 -9.38 7.94 16.71
C ARG A 109 -7.87 8.00 16.99
N ASP A 110 -7.23 6.84 17.09
CA ASP A 110 -5.81 6.70 17.38
C ASP A 110 -5.00 6.51 16.08
N ILE A 111 -5.65 6.59 14.91
CA ILE A 111 -4.98 6.55 13.61
C ILE A 111 -4.39 7.92 13.33
N GLU A 112 -3.10 7.92 13.02
CA GLU A 112 -2.33 9.13 12.72
C GLU A 112 -2.17 9.33 11.22
N GLN A 113 -2.10 8.24 10.45
CA GLN A 113 -1.89 8.31 9.01
C GLN A 113 -2.46 7.09 8.27
N ALA A 114 -3.11 7.33 7.13
CA ALA A 114 -3.57 6.29 6.21
C ALA A 114 -2.99 6.53 4.80
N GLU A 115 -1.96 5.76 4.44
CA GLU A 115 -1.26 5.86 3.16
C GLU A 115 -1.77 4.79 2.19
N THR A 116 -1.93 5.13 0.91
CA THR A 116 -2.29 4.16 -0.13
C THR A 116 -1.28 4.15 -1.27
N GLU A 117 -0.65 3.00 -1.46
CA GLU A 117 0.33 2.75 -2.52
C GLU A 117 -0.32 1.97 -3.68
N ALA A 118 -0.14 2.45 -4.90
CA ALA A 118 -0.55 1.72 -6.11
C ALA A 118 0.65 0.97 -6.69
N ILE A 119 0.70 -0.34 -6.48
CA ILE A 119 1.78 -1.23 -6.95
C ILE A 119 1.42 -1.77 -8.33
N ARG A 120 2.27 -1.50 -9.32
CA ARG A 120 2.14 -2.06 -10.67
C ARG A 120 2.58 -3.52 -10.65
N THR A 121 1.66 -4.43 -10.94
CA THR A 121 1.95 -5.85 -11.09
C THR A 121 1.80 -6.24 -12.55
N ALA A 122 2.89 -6.69 -13.17
CA ALA A 122 2.85 -7.18 -14.54
C ALA A 122 2.28 -8.61 -14.58
N LYS A 123 1.23 -8.84 -15.37
CA LYS A 123 0.76 -10.18 -15.73
C LYS A 123 1.55 -10.67 -16.95
N ARG A 124 1.81 -11.98 -17.00
CA ARG A 124 2.34 -12.67 -18.19
C ARG A 124 1.49 -12.25 -19.42
N GLY A 125 2.12 -11.65 -20.44
CA GLY A 125 1.44 -11.02 -21.59
C GLY A 125 1.46 -9.49 -21.62
N GLY A 126 2.19 -8.86 -20.70
CA GLY A 126 2.42 -7.40 -20.71
C GLY A 126 1.15 -6.58 -20.44
N ASN A 127 0.19 -7.17 -19.71
CA ASN A 127 -0.92 -6.44 -19.11
C ASN A 127 -0.51 -6.02 -17.70
N VAL A 128 -0.64 -4.74 -17.36
CA VAL A 128 -0.25 -4.18 -16.06
C VAL A 128 -1.51 -3.96 -15.25
N TYR A 129 -1.63 -4.66 -14.14
CA TYR A 129 -2.71 -4.46 -13.18
C TYR A 129 -2.18 -3.67 -11.98
N TYR A 130 -2.98 -2.71 -11.51
CA TYR A 130 -2.66 -1.95 -10.30
C TYR A 130 -3.22 -2.71 -9.09
N ARG A 131 -2.35 -2.99 -8.12
CA ARG A 131 -2.74 -3.49 -6.80
C ARG A 131 -2.56 -2.35 -5.80
N TYR A 132 -3.65 -1.96 -5.16
CA TYR A 132 -3.60 -0.98 -4.09
C TYR A 132 -3.14 -1.65 -2.79
N ARG A 133 -2.34 -0.95 -2.00
CA ARG A 133 -1.91 -1.36 -0.67
C ARG A 133 -2.15 -0.17 0.25
N THR A 134 -3.06 -0.32 1.21
CA THR A 134 -3.32 0.71 2.21
C THR A 134 -2.62 0.36 3.51
N THR A 135 -1.76 1.24 3.99
CA THR A 135 -1.07 1.10 5.28
C THR A 135 -1.61 2.12 6.26
N ILE A 136 -2.19 1.63 7.33
CA ILE A 136 -2.78 2.43 8.41
C ILE A 136 -1.78 2.42 9.57
N ARG A 137 -1.38 3.61 10.02
CA ARG A 137 -0.41 3.80 11.11
C ARG A 137 -1.05 4.57 12.26
N GLY A 138 -0.70 4.20 13.49
CA GLY A 138 -1.06 4.97 14.68
C GLY A 138 -0.59 4.33 15.98
N LYS A 139 -0.16 5.13 16.95
CA LYS A 139 0.31 4.68 18.28
C LYS A 139 1.29 3.50 18.25
N GLY A 140 2.22 3.51 17.29
CA GLY A 140 3.23 2.46 17.10
C GLY A 140 2.74 1.17 16.43
N LEU A 141 1.48 1.12 16.00
CA LEU A 141 0.92 0.03 15.19
C LEU A 141 0.90 0.39 13.71
N ASN A 142 1.28 -0.57 12.88
CA ASN A 142 1.16 -0.49 11.42
C ASN A 142 0.36 -1.69 10.93
N VAL A 143 -0.79 -1.42 10.32
CA VAL A 143 -1.64 -2.42 9.69
C VAL A 143 -1.66 -2.19 8.19
N THR A 144 -1.08 -3.15 7.46
CA THR A 144 -1.09 -3.16 6.01
C THR A 144 -2.23 -4.02 5.49
N ILE A 145 -2.98 -3.49 4.54
CA ILE A 145 -4.07 -4.17 3.83
C ILE A 145 -3.75 -4.13 2.34
N ALA A 146 -3.79 -5.26 1.64
CA ALA A 146 -3.50 -5.35 0.22
C ALA A 146 -4.76 -5.64 -0.61
N SER A 147 -4.85 -5.03 -1.79
CA SER A 147 -5.90 -5.22 -2.78
C SER A 147 -5.68 -6.55 -3.50
N GLY A 148 -6.53 -7.52 -3.17
CA GLY A 148 -6.51 -8.86 -3.76
C GLY A 148 -7.88 -9.51 -3.93
N GLY A 149 -8.96 -8.89 -3.46
CA GLY A 149 -10.32 -9.44 -3.52
C GLY A 149 -11.40 -8.43 -3.14
N SER A 150 -12.66 -8.89 -3.10
CA SER A 150 -13.82 -8.09 -2.66
C SER A 150 -13.65 -7.58 -1.23
N ASP A 151 -13.03 -8.39 -0.36
CA ASP A 151 -12.90 -8.09 1.06
C ASP A 151 -12.11 -6.79 1.30
N TYR A 152 -11.07 -6.56 0.48
CA TYR A 152 -10.32 -5.29 0.48
C TYR A 152 -11.24 -4.10 0.27
N ARG A 153 -12.08 -4.17 -0.76
CA ARG A 153 -12.97 -3.09 -1.12
C ARG A 153 -13.99 -2.84 -0.01
N ASP A 154 -14.55 -3.90 0.57
CA ASP A 154 -15.49 -3.78 1.69
C ASP A 154 -14.83 -3.15 2.92
N MET A 155 -13.58 -3.54 3.25
CA MET A 155 -12.89 -3.00 4.41
C MET A 155 -12.49 -1.55 4.21
N VAL A 156 -11.96 -1.20 3.04
CA VAL A 156 -11.59 0.18 2.69
C VAL A 156 -12.82 1.09 2.64
N LYS A 157 -13.93 0.63 2.06
CA LYS A 157 -15.23 1.34 2.09
C LYS A 157 -15.73 1.58 3.51
N SER A 158 -15.49 0.64 4.43
CA SER A 158 -15.91 0.81 5.82
C SER A 158 -14.99 1.71 6.64
N ILE A 159 -13.68 1.78 6.31
CA ILE A 159 -12.69 2.50 7.11
C ILE A 159 -12.51 3.94 6.62
N LEU A 160 -12.23 4.15 5.32
CA LEU A 160 -11.79 5.47 4.83
C LEU A 160 -12.80 6.61 5.05
N PRO A 161 -14.12 6.41 4.89
CA PRO A 161 -15.09 7.48 5.17
C PRO A 161 -15.17 7.88 6.64
N LEU A 162 -14.73 7.02 7.57
CA LEU A 162 -14.78 7.28 9.00
C LEU A 162 -13.52 8.03 9.51
N LEU A 163 -12.47 8.13 8.70
CA LEU A 163 -11.27 8.89 9.02
C LEU A 163 -11.42 10.33 8.54
N ALA A 164 -10.83 11.27 9.28
CA ALA A 164 -10.81 12.68 8.90
C ALA A 164 -9.82 12.94 7.75
N ASP A 165 -10.14 13.89 6.86
CA ASP A 165 -9.38 14.19 5.65
C ASP A 165 -7.90 14.51 5.91
N ASN A 166 -7.58 15.09 7.07
CA ASN A 166 -6.20 15.41 7.47
C ASN A 166 -5.33 14.19 7.79
N VAL A 167 -5.93 13.01 7.99
CA VAL A 167 -5.24 11.74 8.29
C VAL A 167 -5.02 10.92 7.01
N LEU A 168 -5.82 11.17 5.96
CA LEU A 168 -5.72 10.48 4.69
C LEU A 168 -4.66 11.14 3.79
N ASP A 169 -3.81 10.31 3.18
CA ASP A 169 -2.99 10.74 2.04
C ASP A 169 -3.87 11.05 0.82
N THR A 170 -3.39 11.87 -0.12
CA THR A 170 -4.12 12.28 -1.34
C THR A 170 -4.64 11.07 -2.11
N ARG A 171 -3.84 10.00 -2.23
CA ARG A 171 -4.27 8.75 -2.88
C ARG A 171 -5.35 8.00 -2.12
N SER A 172 -5.35 8.08 -0.80
CA SER A 172 -6.39 7.48 0.04
C SER A 172 -7.70 8.24 -0.13
N ILE A 173 -7.65 9.57 -0.27
CA ILE A 173 -8.82 10.41 -0.59
C ILE A 173 -9.39 10.04 -1.97
N GLU A 174 -8.56 10.00 -3.00
CA GLU A 174 -8.98 9.58 -4.35
C GLU A 174 -9.62 8.18 -4.35
N LEU A 175 -9.03 7.24 -3.59
CA LEU A 175 -9.56 5.89 -3.48
C LEU A 175 -10.91 5.85 -2.75
N ARG A 176 -11.07 6.64 -1.67
CA ARG A 176 -12.34 6.75 -0.95
C ARG A 176 -13.43 7.27 -1.87
N ASP A 177 -13.16 8.37 -2.57
CA ASP A 177 -14.13 9.04 -3.43
C ASP A 177 -14.53 8.12 -4.60
N HIS A 178 -13.54 7.42 -5.19
CA HIS A 178 -13.81 6.43 -6.23
C HIS A 178 -14.66 5.24 -5.75
N LEU A 179 -14.52 4.83 -4.49
CA LEU A 179 -15.24 3.69 -3.93
C LEU A 179 -16.65 4.05 -3.42
N THR A 180 -16.88 5.30 -3.06
CA THR A 180 -18.15 5.79 -2.50
C THR A 180 -19.17 6.01 -3.63
N ASP A 181 -18.77 6.71 -4.70
CA ASP A 181 -19.67 7.12 -5.78
C ASP A 181 -19.21 6.66 -7.16
N PRO A 182 -19.29 5.34 -7.46
CA PRO A 182 -18.90 4.83 -8.77
C PRO A 182 -19.74 5.46 -9.89
N ALA A 183 -21.02 5.73 -9.63
CA ALA A 183 -21.92 6.39 -10.59
C ALA A 183 -21.47 7.83 -10.89
N GLU A 184 -21.10 8.61 -9.86
CA GLU A 184 -20.61 9.97 -10.07
C GLU A 184 -19.28 9.96 -10.84
N THR A 185 -18.39 9.01 -10.57
CA THR A 185 -17.15 8.88 -11.37
C THR A 185 -17.42 8.53 -12.83
N LEU A 186 -18.45 7.72 -13.11
CA LEU A 186 -18.88 7.43 -14.49
C LEU A 186 -19.49 8.65 -15.16
N GLU A 187 -20.31 9.43 -14.46
CA GLU A 187 -20.86 10.70 -14.98
C GLU A 187 -19.76 11.73 -15.23
N ARG A 188 -18.79 11.88 -14.32
CA ARG A 188 -17.61 12.74 -14.54
C ARG A 188 -16.78 12.28 -15.73
N ALA A 189 -16.62 10.96 -15.93
CA ALA A 189 -15.92 10.41 -17.10
C ALA A 189 -16.68 10.68 -18.41
N LYS A 190 -18.02 10.56 -18.40
CA LYS A 190 -18.87 10.94 -19.53
C LYS A 190 -18.74 12.44 -19.81
N ASN A 191 -18.79 13.29 -18.79
CA ASN A 191 -18.63 14.75 -18.92
C ASN A 191 -17.24 15.13 -19.46
N ALA A 192 -16.20 14.42 -19.04
CA ALA A 192 -14.85 14.55 -19.59
C ALA A 192 -14.67 13.92 -20.98
N HIS A 193 -15.74 13.40 -21.59
CA HIS A 193 -15.74 12.74 -22.89
C HIS A 193 -14.72 11.59 -22.98
N ILE A 194 -14.46 10.92 -21.87
CA ILE A 194 -13.57 9.76 -21.83
C ILE A 194 -14.34 8.56 -22.40
N PRO A 195 -13.88 7.95 -23.51
CA PRO A 195 -14.58 6.83 -24.13
C PRO A 195 -14.56 5.60 -23.22
N SER A 196 -15.55 4.73 -23.42
CA SER A 196 -15.70 3.50 -22.63
C SER A 196 -14.47 2.60 -22.74
N ALA A 197 -14.24 1.79 -21.70
CA ALA A 197 -13.07 0.92 -21.62
C ALA A 197 -12.94 -0.01 -22.84
N GLU A 198 -14.06 -0.48 -23.40
CA GLU A 198 -14.09 -1.34 -24.60
C GLU A 198 -13.52 -0.63 -25.85
N VAL A 199 -13.88 0.64 -26.03
CA VAL A 199 -13.38 1.46 -27.15
C VAL A 199 -11.89 1.73 -27.00
N LEU A 200 -11.43 2.04 -25.79
CA LEU A 200 -10.01 2.24 -25.48
C LEU A 200 -9.20 0.95 -25.71
N GLU A 201 -9.72 -0.20 -25.28
CA GLU A 201 -9.04 -1.49 -25.40
C GLU A 201 -8.82 -1.90 -26.87
N SER A 202 -9.80 -1.63 -27.75
CA SER A 202 -9.66 -1.84 -29.19
C SER A 202 -8.55 -0.97 -29.80
N SER A 203 -8.42 0.28 -29.35
CA SER A 203 -7.39 1.23 -29.80
C SER A 203 -5.98 0.79 -29.35
N PHE A 204 -5.85 0.32 -28.10
CA PHE A 204 -4.58 -0.22 -27.59
C PHE A 204 -4.17 -1.52 -28.29
N ARG A 205 -5.12 -2.42 -28.61
CA ARG A 205 -4.85 -3.64 -29.38
C ARG A 205 -4.31 -3.33 -30.78
N ASN A 206 -4.90 -2.37 -31.48
CA ASN A 206 -4.47 -1.98 -32.82
C ASN A 206 -3.09 -1.30 -32.82
N SER A 207 -2.82 -0.45 -31.82
CA SER A 207 -1.51 0.15 -31.58
C SER A 207 -0.41 -0.91 -31.36
N ARG A 208 -0.69 -1.93 -30.54
CA ARG A 208 0.26 -3.03 -30.29
C ARG A 208 0.55 -3.85 -31.55
N ARG A 209 -0.48 -4.11 -32.37
CA ARG A 209 -0.36 -4.86 -33.64
C ARG A 209 0.51 -4.13 -34.67
N ARG A 210 0.37 -2.80 -34.79
CA ARG A 210 1.23 -1.97 -35.66
C ARG A 210 2.69 -1.96 -35.21
N ARG A 211 2.96 -1.93 -33.90
CA ARG A 211 4.34 -1.93 -33.37
C ARG A 211 5.07 -3.26 -33.63
N THR A 212 4.35 -4.39 -33.61
CA THR A 212 4.92 -5.72 -33.94
C THR A 212 5.09 -5.93 -35.45
N GLN A 213 4.26 -5.32 -36.30
CA GLN A 213 4.45 -5.39 -37.75
C GLN A 213 5.63 -4.53 -38.22
N ASN A 214 5.87 -3.38 -37.59
CA ASN A 214 6.99 -2.50 -37.96
C ASN A 214 8.36 -3.02 -37.51
N SER A 215 8.42 -4.06 -36.66
CA SER A 215 9.66 -4.76 -36.31
C SER A 215 9.99 -5.94 -37.22
N ASN A 216 9.11 -6.29 -38.16
CA ASN A 216 9.28 -7.41 -39.10
C ASN A 216 9.39 -6.96 -40.56
N SER A 217 9.61 -5.67 -40.83
CA SER A 217 9.94 -5.19 -42.16
C SER A 217 11.39 -5.59 -42.50
N PRO A 218 11.65 -6.33 -43.60
CA PRO A 218 13.00 -6.68 -44.04
C PRO A 218 13.80 -5.41 -44.36
N GLN A 219 15.11 -5.47 -44.11
CA GLN A 219 16.07 -4.44 -44.49
C GLN A 219 15.86 -4.04 -45.95
N ILE A 220 15.43 -2.80 -46.17
CA ILE A 220 15.70 -2.15 -47.46
C ILE A 220 17.19 -1.89 -47.44
N VAL A 221 17.93 -2.76 -48.16
CA VAL A 221 19.29 -2.52 -48.60
C VAL A 221 19.26 -1.24 -49.43
N VAL A 222 19.58 -0.11 -48.80
CA VAL A 222 19.95 1.10 -49.54
C VAL A 222 21.40 0.93 -49.92
N THR A 223 21.59 0.52 -51.17
CA THR A 223 22.89 0.38 -51.82
C THR A 223 23.62 1.71 -51.84
N ASN A 224 24.90 1.60 -51.51
CA ASN A 224 25.95 2.60 -51.43
C ASN A 224 26.03 3.49 -52.69
N GLN A 225 25.85 4.81 -52.54
CA GLN A 225 26.39 5.81 -53.47
C GLN A 225 27.35 6.76 -52.76
N LYS A 226 28.62 6.49 -53.05
CA LYS A 226 29.85 7.26 -52.86
C LYS A 226 29.67 8.74 -53.19
N GLY A 227 29.66 9.59 -52.16
CA GLY A 227 29.73 11.05 -52.27
C GLY A 227 30.65 11.64 -51.23
N ARG A 228 31.88 11.96 -51.62
CA ARG A 228 32.86 12.71 -50.80
C ARG A 228 32.29 14.10 -50.50
N ARG A 229 32.29 14.53 -49.23
CA ARG A 229 32.96 15.77 -48.73
C ARG A 229 32.46 16.20 -47.35
N ALA A 230 33.44 16.73 -46.60
CA ALA A 230 33.35 17.80 -45.61
C ALA A 230 32.74 17.50 -44.22
N SER A 231 33.60 16.99 -43.34
CA SER A 231 33.97 17.62 -42.05
C SER A 231 32.95 18.55 -41.37
N ARG A 232 32.36 18.10 -40.24
CA ARG A 232 32.18 18.90 -39.02
C ARG A 232 32.29 18.02 -37.76
N PRO A 233 33.06 18.41 -36.73
CA PRO A 233 33.18 17.66 -35.48
C PRO A 233 31.95 17.95 -34.60
N CYS A 234 31.17 16.92 -34.29
CA CYS A 234 30.10 17.03 -33.28
C CYS A 234 30.68 16.72 -31.90
N GLN A 235 30.37 17.59 -30.96
CA GLN A 235 31.06 17.79 -29.70
C GLN A 235 30.78 16.68 -28.68
N ARG A 236 31.82 16.43 -27.87
CA ARG A 236 31.83 15.62 -26.64
C ARG A 236 30.62 15.93 -25.76
N THR A 237 29.80 14.91 -25.47
CA THR A 237 28.92 14.92 -24.30
C THR A 237 29.71 14.54 -23.04
N PRO A 238 29.44 15.19 -21.89
CA PRO A 238 30.28 15.09 -20.71
C PRO A 238 30.04 13.82 -19.89
N ARG A 239 31.17 13.29 -19.42
CA ARG A 239 31.35 12.21 -18.47
C ARG A 239 30.80 12.66 -17.10
N PHE A 240 29.66 12.11 -16.67
CA PHE A 240 29.14 12.32 -15.32
C PHE A 240 30.13 11.74 -14.30
N ARG A 241 30.80 12.63 -13.58
CA ARG A 241 31.74 12.33 -12.50
C ARG A 241 30.94 12.04 -11.24
N LEU A 242 31.05 10.79 -10.76
CA LEU A 242 30.60 10.37 -9.43
C LEU A 242 31.26 11.26 -8.37
N LEU A 243 30.45 12.03 -7.65
CA LEU A 243 30.85 12.70 -6.41
C LEU A 243 30.41 11.82 -5.25
N SER A 244 31.40 11.24 -4.57
CA SER A 244 31.27 10.66 -3.25
C SER A 244 30.74 11.70 -2.27
N PRO A 245 29.72 11.39 -1.45
CA PRO A 245 29.40 12.22 -0.30
C PRO A 245 30.42 11.95 0.81
N GLY A 246 31.16 13.00 1.15
CA GLY A 246 32.14 13.02 2.21
C GLY A 246 31.54 12.77 3.59
N SER A 247 32.29 12.01 4.37
CA SER A 247 32.27 11.93 5.82
C SER A 247 32.27 13.33 6.45
N ARG A 248 31.17 13.69 7.12
CA ARG A 248 31.18 14.73 8.16
C ARG A 248 30.89 14.04 9.49
N SER A 249 31.95 13.88 10.27
CA SER A 249 31.90 13.64 11.70
C SER A 249 31.28 14.86 12.37
N ILE A 250 30.09 14.70 12.95
CA ILE A 250 29.53 15.67 13.88
C ILE A 250 29.89 15.18 15.28
N SER A 251 30.85 15.88 15.87
CA SER A 251 31.13 15.88 17.30
C SER A 251 30.08 16.73 18.02
N SER A 252 29.26 16.09 18.84
CA SER A 252 28.53 16.69 19.96
C SER A 252 28.59 15.63 21.06
N GLY A 253 29.38 15.77 22.13
CA GLY A 253 29.34 16.93 23.02
C GLY A 253 28.04 16.89 23.82
N PHE A 254 27.81 15.81 24.56
CA PHE A 254 26.69 15.67 25.48
C PHE A 254 27.23 15.24 26.84
N ASP A 255 27.60 16.25 27.63
CA ASP A 255 27.72 16.16 29.08
C ASP A 255 26.34 15.86 29.67
N LEU A 256 26.24 14.78 30.44
CA LEU A 256 25.17 14.61 31.41
C LEU A 256 25.73 13.89 32.63
N ALA A 257 26.14 14.73 33.58
CA ALA A 257 26.32 14.39 34.97
C ALA A 257 25.08 13.64 35.48
N THR A 258 25.23 12.37 35.80
CA THR A 258 24.22 11.61 36.54
C THR A 258 24.57 11.71 38.02
N GLU A 259 23.86 12.63 38.67
CA GLU A 259 23.80 12.85 40.11
C GLU A 259 23.31 11.55 40.78
N ARG A 260 24.19 10.87 41.51
CA ARG A 260 23.81 9.88 42.52
C ARG A 260 23.15 10.63 43.67
N ARG A 261 21.83 10.47 43.82
CA ARG A 261 21.15 10.70 45.11
C ARG A 261 20.64 9.40 45.68
N SER A 262 21.25 9.08 46.81
CA SER A 262 20.82 8.22 47.89
C SER A 262 19.40 8.54 48.37
N ALA A 263 18.60 7.51 48.60
CA ALA A 263 17.55 7.42 49.61
C ALA A 263 17.28 5.91 49.78
N SER A 264 17.69 5.25 50.87
CA SER A 264 17.09 5.32 52.21
C SER A 264 15.62 4.89 52.21
N PHE A 265 15.38 3.59 52.24
CA PHE A 265 14.54 2.83 53.19
C PHE A 265 14.19 1.45 52.60
#